data_AF-A0A0F9AZ91-F1
#
_entry.id   AF-A0A0F9AZ91-F1
#
_cell.length_a   1.000
_cell.length_b   1.000
_cell.length_c   1.000
_cell.angle_alpha   90.00
_cell.angle_beta   90.00
_cell.angle_gamma   90.00
#
_symmetry.space_group_name_H-M   'P 1'
#
loop_
_entity.id
_entity.type
_entity.pdbx_description
1 polymer ?
#
loop_
_entity_poly.entity_id
_entity_poly.type
_entity_poly.pdbx_seq_one_letter_code
_entity_poly.pdbx_strand_id
1 'polypeptide(L)'
;MKTLLLALCFALSLSTWVSAQTTPVQNVLQSQRALIEQSSRRTIGPAIDALAVSGLPQVQTVLEVWQAKDMWQRRADGMFFAATKNADGTYMLQSFDDGADVGNAVSADIDQLKPNSGVRAMIASALVQFQLSDPDPAKRADALNSIARDPEAALLKPLRASIASETDADILIRKERLERLMTMAYDSVEPRRVAAIAEMSGDLGVDFRATLNPILTTTRVISQTEPDANVAQELIAGSDALTRNSAYALLVAAGNAPAKITAAARDAVLMANIEGGRIAGFPVAQLSTEAARDRAYDALVSSHLAAPRLTQADIDASLAKFRFFDVYNENSQAVTTAAEDALAASETHVAISQAADLGLDALSLASIYFLAAIGLAITFGVMGVINMAHGEFIMMGAYTGYVVQMFVPNHTASILIAVPLAFAVTFAAGVALERLVVRWLYHRPLETLLATFGVSIALQQLAKNIFGTQA
;
A
#
# COMPACT_ATOMS: atom_id res chain seq x y z
N MET A 1 -30.68 -53.86 -59.49
CA MET A 1 -30.56 -53.68 -58.02
C MET A 1 -29.14 -53.36 -57.51
N LYS A 2 -28.23 -52.79 -58.32
CA LYS A 2 -26.92 -52.28 -57.83
C LYS A 2 -26.52 -50.90 -58.39
N THR A 3 -27.30 -50.30 -59.28
CA THR A 3 -26.99 -49.00 -59.91
C THR A 3 -27.91 -47.86 -59.46
N LEU A 4 -28.93 -48.12 -58.65
CA LEU A 4 -29.81 -47.09 -58.07
C LEU A 4 -29.41 -46.64 -56.66
N LEU A 5 -28.44 -47.32 -56.03
CA LEU A 5 -27.98 -46.97 -54.67
C LEU A 5 -26.74 -46.05 -54.65
N LEU A 6 -26.09 -45.81 -55.80
CA LEU A 6 -24.92 -44.92 -55.87
C LEU A 6 -25.29 -43.44 -56.11
N ALA A 7 -26.53 -43.15 -56.53
CA ALA A 7 -26.98 -41.77 -56.78
C ALA A 7 -27.53 -41.06 -55.52
N LEU A 8 -27.76 -41.79 -54.42
CA LEU A 8 -28.28 -41.22 -53.17
C LEU A 8 -27.17 -40.82 -52.17
N CYS A 9 -25.90 -41.17 -52.44
CA CYS A 9 -24.77 -40.84 -51.57
C CYS A 9 -23.96 -39.60 -52.00
N PHE A 10 -24.34 -38.93 -53.10
CA PHE A 10 -23.62 -37.74 -53.59
C PHE A 10 -24.42 -36.42 -53.41
N ALA A 11 -25.62 -36.49 -52.83
CA ALA A 11 -26.51 -35.33 -52.66
C ALA A 11 -26.59 -34.81 -51.20
N LEU A 12 -25.66 -35.23 -50.32
CA LEU A 12 -25.67 -34.90 -48.88
C LEU A 12 -24.38 -34.25 -48.36
N SER A 13 -23.57 -33.67 -49.25
CA SER A 13 -22.39 -32.88 -48.87
C SER A 13 -22.35 -31.52 -49.59
N LEU A 14 -23.47 -30.82 -49.61
CA LEU A 14 -23.46 -29.36 -49.70
C LEU A 14 -23.51 -28.85 -48.26
N SER A 15 -22.34 -28.83 -47.63
CA SER A 15 -22.10 -28.02 -46.45
C SER A 15 -22.40 -26.58 -46.86
N THR A 16 -23.57 -26.09 -46.49
CA THR A 16 -23.88 -24.67 -46.52
C THR A 16 -22.86 -24.01 -45.61
N TRP A 17 -21.91 -23.30 -46.23
CA TRP A 17 -21.14 -22.28 -45.53
C TRP A 17 -22.16 -21.24 -45.08
N VAL A 18 -22.67 -21.40 -43.87
CA VAL A 18 -23.32 -20.30 -43.16
C VAL A 18 -22.20 -19.31 -42.91
N SER A 19 -22.09 -18.32 -43.79
CA SER A 19 -21.33 -17.12 -43.49
C SER A 19 -22.03 -16.51 -42.28
N ALA A 20 -21.42 -16.61 -41.11
CA ALA A 20 -21.88 -15.88 -39.95
C ALA A 20 -21.92 -14.40 -40.37
N GLN A 21 -23.11 -13.80 -40.44
CA GLN A 21 -23.23 -12.35 -40.55
C GLN A 21 -22.62 -11.78 -39.27
N THR A 22 -21.33 -11.47 -39.31
CA THR A 22 -20.66 -10.70 -38.27
C THR A 22 -21.34 -9.34 -38.24
N THR A 23 -22.04 -9.05 -37.15
CA THR A 23 -22.57 -7.72 -36.90
C THR A 23 -21.42 -6.71 -37.05
N PRO A 24 -21.53 -5.72 -37.95
CA PRO A 24 -20.53 -4.66 -38.10
C PRO A 24 -20.21 -4.04 -36.74
N VAL A 25 -18.93 -3.83 -36.42
CA VAL A 25 -18.51 -3.10 -35.22
C VAL A 25 -19.10 -1.69 -35.23
N GLN A 26 -19.34 -1.17 -36.42
CA GLN A 26 -20.03 0.09 -36.64
C GLN A 26 -21.42 0.14 -36.00
N ASN A 27 -22.17 -0.97 -35.95
CA ASN A 27 -23.48 -1.00 -35.29
C ASN A 27 -23.35 -0.79 -33.78
N VAL A 28 -22.33 -1.38 -33.16
CA VAL A 28 -22.04 -1.17 -31.73
C VAL A 28 -21.65 0.29 -31.50
N LEU A 29 -20.77 0.84 -32.33
CA LEU A 29 -20.38 2.25 -32.25
C LEU A 29 -21.56 3.21 -32.42
N GLN A 30 -22.47 2.94 -33.36
CA GLN A 30 -23.67 3.75 -33.55
C GLN A 30 -24.63 3.65 -32.37
N SER A 31 -24.77 2.47 -31.75
CA SER A 31 -25.60 2.31 -30.55
C SER A 31 -25.10 3.14 -29.36
N GLN A 32 -23.79 3.42 -29.32
CA GLN A 32 -23.12 4.17 -28.25
C GLN A 32 -22.70 5.59 -28.68
N ARG A 33 -23.18 6.06 -29.84
CA ARG A 33 -22.72 7.31 -30.49
C ARG A 33 -22.72 8.52 -29.56
N ALA A 34 -23.81 8.75 -28.83
CA ALA A 34 -23.95 9.90 -27.95
C ALA A 34 -22.88 9.92 -26.83
N LEU A 35 -22.52 8.76 -26.29
CA LEU A 35 -21.48 8.63 -25.27
C LEU A 35 -20.09 8.87 -25.86
N ILE A 36 -19.84 8.39 -27.08
CA ILE A 36 -18.55 8.54 -27.79
C ILE A 36 -18.32 10.02 -28.16
N GLU A 37 -19.32 10.69 -28.73
CA GLU A 37 -19.25 12.11 -29.11
C GLU A 37 -19.00 13.03 -27.92
N GLN A 38 -19.69 12.78 -26.80
CA GLN A 38 -19.57 13.59 -25.58
C GLN A 38 -18.77 12.85 -24.49
N SER A 39 -17.66 12.22 -24.90
CA SER A 39 -16.91 11.33 -24.02
C SER A 39 -16.28 12.06 -22.83
N SER A 40 -16.63 11.59 -21.62
CA SER A 40 -15.99 11.98 -20.37
C SER A 40 -15.72 10.77 -19.51
N ARG A 41 -14.74 10.85 -18.60
CA ARG A 41 -14.38 9.76 -17.69
C ARG A 41 -15.59 9.18 -16.92
N ARG A 42 -16.61 9.99 -16.64
CA ARG A 42 -17.80 9.56 -15.87
C ARG A 42 -18.87 8.87 -16.71
N THR A 43 -18.85 9.06 -18.03
CA THR A 43 -19.97 8.69 -18.91
C THR A 43 -19.58 7.63 -19.94
N ILE A 44 -18.28 7.46 -20.21
CA ILE A 44 -17.81 6.63 -21.32
C ILE A 44 -17.80 5.12 -21.04
N GLY A 45 -17.85 4.73 -19.76
CA GLY A 45 -17.79 3.32 -19.32
C GLY A 45 -18.70 2.38 -20.12
N PRO A 46 -20.03 2.65 -20.17
CA PRO A 46 -20.96 1.79 -20.92
C PRO A 46 -20.61 1.59 -22.40
N ALA A 47 -20.00 2.58 -23.05
CA ALA A 47 -19.59 2.47 -24.45
C ALA A 47 -18.38 1.55 -24.63
N ILE A 48 -17.40 1.67 -23.73
CA ILE A 48 -16.21 0.81 -23.71
C ILE A 48 -16.60 -0.63 -23.34
N ASP A 49 -17.48 -0.80 -22.36
CA ASP A 49 -18.00 -2.09 -21.94
C ASP A 49 -18.78 -2.77 -23.06
N ALA A 50 -19.65 -2.02 -23.78
CA ALA A 50 -20.38 -2.55 -24.92
C ALA A 50 -19.45 -3.03 -26.04
N LEU A 51 -18.37 -2.30 -26.31
CA LEU A 51 -17.33 -2.73 -27.25
C LEU A 51 -16.62 -3.99 -26.76
N ALA A 52 -16.17 -4.02 -25.51
CA ALA A 52 -15.45 -5.17 -24.94
C ALA A 52 -16.32 -6.44 -24.90
N VAL A 53 -17.59 -6.31 -24.49
CA VAL A 53 -18.55 -7.44 -24.40
C VAL A 53 -18.98 -7.94 -25.77
N SER A 54 -18.90 -7.12 -26.83
CA SER A 54 -19.27 -7.54 -28.19
C SER A 54 -18.44 -8.72 -28.71
N GLY A 55 -17.22 -8.90 -28.20
CA GLY A 55 -16.30 -9.95 -28.63
C GLY A 55 -15.84 -9.83 -30.09
N LEU A 56 -16.08 -8.69 -30.74
CA LEU A 56 -15.70 -8.47 -32.13
C LEU A 56 -14.17 -8.29 -32.25
N PRO A 57 -13.51 -8.93 -33.24
CA PRO A 57 -12.05 -8.85 -33.39
C PRO A 57 -11.56 -7.42 -33.68
N GLN A 58 -12.41 -6.57 -34.27
CA GLN A 58 -12.09 -5.19 -34.61
C GLN A 58 -12.06 -4.23 -33.40
N VAL A 59 -12.51 -4.67 -32.22
CA VAL A 59 -12.59 -3.84 -31.01
C VAL A 59 -11.22 -3.33 -30.59
N GLN A 60 -10.19 -4.19 -30.65
CA GLN A 60 -8.82 -3.76 -30.33
C GLN A 60 -8.40 -2.58 -31.21
N THR A 61 -8.56 -2.70 -32.53
CA THR A 61 -8.21 -1.65 -33.50
C THR A 61 -8.99 -0.36 -33.23
N VAL A 62 -10.30 -0.46 -32.98
CA VAL A 62 -11.14 0.70 -32.65
C VAL A 62 -10.62 1.43 -31.42
N LEU A 63 -10.33 0.69 -30.33
CA LEU A 63 -9.85 1.26 -29.08
C LEU A 63 -8.44 1.86 -29.22
N GLU A 64 -7.53 1.20 -29.94
CA GLU A 64 -6.17 1.70 -30.22
C GLU A 64 -6.21 3.00 -31.03
N VAL A 65 -6.98 3.03 -32.12
CA VAL A 65 -7.15 4.22 -32.98
C VAL A 65 -7.78 5.37 -32.19
N TRP A 66 -8.78 5.08 -31.36
CA TRP A 66 -9.40 6.10 -30.52
C TRP A 66 -8.43 6.65 -29.48
N GLN A 67 -7.67 5.78 -28.80
CA GLN A 67 -6.65 6.16 -27.83
C GLN A 67 -5.55 7.04 -28.45
N ALA A 68 -5.17 6.73 -29.69
CA ALA A 68 -4.20 7.48 -30.50
C ALA A 68 -4.72 8.84 -30.99
N LYS A 69 -6.03 9.12 -30.83
CA LYS A 69 -6.75 10.30 -31.35
C LYS A 69 -6.91 10.30 -32.87
N ASP A 70 -6.85 9.14 -33.49
CA ASP A 70 -7.01 8.96 -34.93
C ASP A 70 -8.40 8.43 -35.32
N MET A 71 -9.34 8.45 -34.36
CA MET A 71 -10.76 8.16 -34.61
C MET A 71 -11.48 9.44 -35.03
N TRP A 72 -12.21 9.35 -36.13
CA TRP A 72 -12.95 10.47 -36.72
C TRP A 72 -14.38 10.06 -37.03
N GLN A 73 -15.28 11.04 -37.05
CA GLN A 73 -16.67 10.86 -37.42
C GLN A 73 -16.98 11.69 -38.66
N ARG A 74 -17.65 11.07 -39.64
CA ARG A 74 -18.14 11.77 -40.83
C ARG A 74 -19.46 12.46 -40.53
N ARG A 75 -19.58 13.75 -40.84
CA ARG A 75 -20.77 14.56 -40.54
C ARG A 75 -22.02 14.14 -41.30
N ALA A 76 -21.86 13.63 -42.52
CA ALA A 76 -22.97 13.30 -43.41
C ALA A 76 -23.88 12.18 -42.86
N ASP A 77 -23.27 11.16 -42.25
CA ASP A 77 -23.97 9.96 -41.75
C ASP A 77 -23.68 9.66 -40.27
N GLY A 78 -22.74 10.37 -39.65
CA GLY A 78 -22.34 10.17 -38.26
C GLY A 78 -21.52 8.89 -38.03
N MET A 79 -21.01 8.29 -39.09
CA MET A 79 -20.23 7.06 -39.04
C MET A 79 -18.80 7.36 -38.56
N PHE A 80 -18.27 6.46 -37.73
CA PHE A 80 -16.90 6.51 -37.21
C PHE A 80 -15.92 5.75 -38.13
N PHE A 81 -14.69 6.26 -38.24
CA PHE A 81 -13.61 5.75 -39.07
C PHE A 81 -12.25 5.95 -38.39
N ALA A 82 -11.27 5.14 -38.75
CA ALA A 82 -9.87 5.49 -38.58
C ALA A 82 -9.48 6.48 -39.69
N ALA A 83 -8.76 7.55 -39.37
CA ALA A 83 -8.33 8.50 -40.40
C ALA A 83 -6.84 8.80 -40.33
N THR A 84 -6.17 8.75 -41.49
CA THR A 84 -4.78 9.17 -41.64
C THR A 84 -4.71 10.42 -42.51
N LYS A 85 -3.88 11.39 -42.12
CA LYS A 85 -3.75 12.65 -42.86
C LYS A 85 -2.81 12.46 -44.07
N ASN A 86 -3.29 12.81 -45.25
CA ASN A 86 -2.54 12.78 -46.50
C ASN A 86 -1.66 14.03 -46.67
N ALA A 87 -0.69 13.96 -47.58
CA ALA A 87 0.23 15.05 -47.89
C ALA A 87 -0.48 16.29 -48.48
N ASP A 88 -1.62 16.09 -49.15
CA ASP A 88 -2.47 17.15 -49.72
C ASP A 88 -3.38 17.82 -48.68
N GLY A 89 -3.35 17.37 -47.42
CA GLY A 89 -4.16 17.90 -46.32
C GLY A 89 -5.55 17.27 -46.19
N THR A 90 -5.92 16.33 -47.07
CA THR A 90 -7.13 15.51 -46.91
C THR A 90 -6.90 14.37 -45.92
N TYR A 91 -7.96 13.69 -45.50
CA TYR A 91 -7.91 12.57 -44.58
C TYR A 91 -8.44 11.31 -45.27
N MET A 92 -7.60 10.29 -45.39
CA MET A 92 -8.02 8.97 -45.86
C MET A 92 -8.79 8.27 -44.75
N LEU A 93 -10.06 7.91 -45.02
CA LEU A 93 -10.93 7.25 -44.06
C LEU A 93 -10.89 5.74 -44.27
N GLN A 94 -10.66 4.98 -43.21
CA GLN A 94 -10.70 3.53 -43.20
C GLN A 94 -11.86 3.03 -42.33
N SER A 95 -12.63 2.10 -42.88
CA SER A 95 -13.72 1.41 -42.20
C SER A 95 -13.19 0.55 -41.05
N PHE A 96 -13.84 0.63 -39.89
CA PHE A 96 -13.50 -0.24 -38.76
C PHE A 96 -14.00 -1.68 -38.93
N ASP A 97 -14.94 -1.94 -39.83
CA ASP A 97 -15.53 -3.27 -40.00
C ASP A 97 -14.57 -4.23 -40.74
N ASP A 98 -13.95 -3.73 -41.81
CA ASP A 98 -13.17 -4.50 -42.77
C ASP A 98 -11.81 -3.87 -43.13
N GLY A 99 -11.51 -2.67 -42.61
CA GLY A 99 -10.28 -1.93 -42.93
C GLY A 99 -10.26 -1.31 -44.32
N ALA A 100 -11.38 -1.37 -45.08
CA ALA A 100 -11.44 -0.85 -46.43
C ALA A 100 -11.30 0.67 -46.45
N ASP A 101 -10.59 1.18 -47.46
CA ASP A 101 -10.56 2.61 -47.77
C ASP A 101 -11.95 3.03 -48.29
N VAL A 102 -12.57 3.98 -47.58
CA VAL A 102 -13.89 4.53 -47.92
C VAL A 102 -13.78 5.94 -48.52
N GLY A 103 -12.58 6.33 -48.94
CA GLY A 103 -12.28 7.57 -49.64
C GLY A 103 -11.66 8.66 -48.76
N ASN A 104 -11.29 9.76 -49.42
CA ASN A 104 -10.73 10.93 -48.76
C ASN A 104 -11.82 11.92 -48.34
N ALA A 105 -11.70 12.46 -47.14
CA ALA A 105 -12.55 13.54 -46.63
C ALA A 105 -11.73 14.81 -46.36
N VAL A 106 -12.35 15.97 -46.56
CA VAL A 106 -11.77 17.25 -46.14
C VAL A 106 -12.11 17.52 -44.67
N SER A 107 -11.30 18.31 -43.98
CA SER A 107 -11.49 18.60 -42.55
C SER A 107 -12.82 19.27 -42.19
N ALA A 108 -13.54 19.82 -43.17
CA ALA A 108 -14.85 20.42 -42.97
C ALA A 108 -15.98 19.38 -42.81
N ASP A 109 -15.76 18.16 -43.28
CA ASP A 109 -16.79 17.10 -43.36
C ASP A 109 -16.64 16.04 -42.26
N ILE A 110 -15.59 16.15 -41.44
CA ILE A 110 -15.26 15.18 -40.40
C ILE A 110 -14.93 15.87 -39.08
N ASP A 111 -15.28 15.21 -37.99
CA ASP A 111 -14.99 15.64 -36.62
C ASP A 111 -14.03 14.65 -35.96
N GLN A 112 -12.94 15.15 -35.37
CA GLN A 112 -11.95 14.33 -34.69
C GLN A 112 -12.40 14.02 -33.27
N LEU A 113 -12.41 12.74 -32.90
CA LEU A 113 -12.79 12.29 -31.55
C LEU A 113 -11.53 12.23 -30.69
N LYS A 114 -11.35 13.24 -29.83
CA LYS A 114 -10.17 13.37 -28.97
C LYS A 114 -10.50 12.97 -27.53
N PRO A 115 -10.19 11.73 -27.10
CA PRO A 115 -10.41 11.35 -25.71
C PRO A 115 -9.48 12.16 -24.79
N ASN A 116 -10.04 12.68 -23.70
CA ASN A 116 -9.26 13.33 -22.65
C ASN A 116 -8.39 12.29 -21.89
N SER A 117 -7.53 12.75 -20.98
CA SER A 117 -6.65 11.88 -20.21
C SER A 117 -7.40 10.78 -19.43
N GLY A 118 -8.57 11.10 -18.88
CA GLY A 118 -9.40 10.13 -18.14
C GLY A 118 -10.01 9.07 -19.03
N VAL A 119 -10.55 9.46 -20.19
CA VAL A 119 -11.11 8.51 -21.17
C VAL A 119 -10.01 7.61 -21.74
N ARG A 120 -8.83 8.16 -22.05
CA ARG A 120 -7.68 7.36 -22.52
C ARG A 120 -7.23 6.31 -21.51
N ALA A 121 -7.32 6.60 -20.21
CA ALA A 121 -7.01 5.64 -19.16
C ALA A 121 -8.04 4.49 -19.11
N MET A 122 -9.33 4.78 -19.30
CA MET A 122 -10.36 3.74 -19.38
C MET A 122 -10.21 2.87 -20.63
N ILE A 123 -9.89 3.49 -21.78
CA ILE A 123 -9.57 2.75 -23.01
C ILE A 123 -8.33 1.87 -22.79
N ALA A 124 -7.30 2.39 -22.09
CA ALA A 124 -6.12 1.60 -21.75
C ALA A 124 -6.49 0.36 -20.93
N SER A 125 -7.33 0.49 -19.89
CA SER A 125 -7.81 -0.66 -19.10
C SER A 125 -8.51 -1.70 -19.98
N ALA A 126 -9.42 -1.25 -20.85
CA ALA A 126 -10.12 -2.15 -21.76
C ALA A 126 -9.22 -2.83 -22.81
N LEU A 127 -8.11 -2.19 -23.18
CA LEU A 127 -7.12 -2.76 -24.09
C LEU A 127 -6.27 -3.86 -23.46
N VAL A 128 -6.13 -3.89 -22.13
CA VAL A 128 -5.29 -4.85 -21.41
C VAL A 128 -5.57 -6.29 -21.85
N GLN A 129 -6.84 -6.69 -21.94
CA GLN A 129 -7.20 -8.07 -22.30
C GLN A 129 -6.68 -8.51 -23.68
N PHE A 130 -6.54 -7.56 -24.61
CA PHE A 130 -5.98 -7.82 -25.95
C PHE A 130 -4.46 -7.79 -25.94
N GLN A 131 -3.87 -6.90 -25.14
CA GLN A 131 -2.44 -6.71 -25.04
C GLN A 131 -1.72 -7.87 -24.34
N LEU A 132 -2.41 -8.65 -23.49
CA LEU A 132 -1.82 -9.77 -22.74
C LEU A 132 -1.19 -10.87 -23.61
N SER A 133 -1.65 -11.02 -24.85
CA SER A 133 -1.14 -11.99 -25.83
C SER A 133 -0.60 -11.30 -27.10
N ASP A 134 -0.30 -10.01 -27.03
CA ASP A 134 0.25 -9.26 -28.16
C ASP A 134 1.63 -9.82 -28.57
N PRO A 135 1.95 -9.91 -29.88
CA PRO A 135 3.26 -10.32 -30.34
C PRO A 135 4.42 -9.48 -29.79
N ASP A 136 4.18 -8.21 -29.44
CA ASP A 136 5.16 -7.31 -28.84
C ASP A 136 5.30 -7.55 -27.32
N PRO A 137 6.48 -7.98 -26.83
CA PRO A 137 6.74 -8.14 -25.40
C PRO A 137 6.52 -6.88 -24.56
N ALA A 138 6.79 -5.69 -25.13
CA ALA A 138 6.63 -4.43 -24.40
C ALA A 138 5.16 -4.16 -24.08
N LYS A 139 4.26 -4.37 -25.06
CA LYS A 139 2.82 -4.23 -24.84
C LYS A 139 2.27 -5.22 -23.82
N ARG A 140 2.76 -6.47 -23.83
CA ARG A 140 2.42 -7.46 -22.80
C ARG A 140 2.88 -7.01 -21.41
N ALA A 141 4.11 -6.49 -21.30
CA ALA A 141 4.63 -5.97 -20.04
C ALA A 141 3.83 -4.76 -19.52
N ASP A 142 3.38 -3.87 -20.40
CA ASP A 142 2.53 -2.72 -20.06
C ASP A 142 1.12 -3.14 -19.63
N ALA A 143 0.56 -4.19 -20.23
CA ALA A 143 -0.69 -4.80 -19.79
C ALA A 143 -0.57 -5.30 -18.34
N LEU A 144 0.52 -6.01 -18.01
CA LEU A 144 0.78 -6.48 -16.64
C LEU A 144 1.00 -5.32 -15.64
N ASN A 145 1.68 -4.25 -16.04
CA ASN A 145 1.83 -3.05 -15.21
C ASN A 145 0.47 -2.41 -14.91
N SER A 146 -0.44 -2.41 -15.88
CA SER A 146 -1.78 -1.86 -15.73
C SER A 146 -2.63 -2.69 -14.76
N ILE A 147 -2.64 -4.02 -14.93
CA ILE A 147 -3.34 -4.94 -14.01
C ILE A 147 -2.78 -4.82 -12.59
N ALA A 148 -1.46 -4.75 -12.42
CA ALA A 148 -0.85 -4.63 -11.09
C ALA A 148 -1.24 -3.33 -10.37
N ARG A 149 -1.53 -2.26 -11.12
CA ARG A 149 -1.93 -0.96 -10.58
C ARG A 149 -3.42 -0.87 -10.24
N ASP A 150 -4.26 -1.44 -11.09
CA ASP A 150 -5.72 -1.40 -10.97
C ASP A 150 -6.29 -2.78 -11.34
N PRO A 151 -6.26 -3.74 -10.41
CA PRO A 151 -6.68 -5.10 -10.70
C PRO A 151 -8.21 -5.18 -10.77
N GLU A 152 -8.71 -5.78 -11.84
CA GLU A 152 -10.14 -5.96 -12.08
C GLU A 152 -10.50 -7.45 -12.22
N ALA A 153 -11.59 -7.90 -11.59
CA ALA A 153 -12.03 -9.30 -11.64
C ALA A 153 -12.22 -9.82 -13.08
N ALA A 154 -12.66 -8.95 -14.00
CA ALA A 154 -12.87 -9.29 -15.40
C ALA A 154 -11.57 -9.70 -16.14
N LEU A 155 -10.42 -9.21 -15.68
CA LEU A 155 -9.11 -9.44 -16.31
C LEU A 155 -8.46 -10.77 -15.88
N LEU A 156 -8.95 -11.43 -14.82
CA LEU A 156 -8.39 -12.70 -14.33
C LEU A 156 -8.47 -13.80 -15.39
N LYS A 157 -9.61 -13.94 -16.08
CA LYS A 157 -9.79 -14.98 -17.10
C LYS A 157 -8.91 -14.75 -18.34
N PRO A 158 -8.86 -13.54 -18.94
CA PRO A 158 -7.88 -13.21 -19.98
C PRO A 158 -6.42 -13.45 -19.54
N LEU A 159 -6.06 -13.05 -18.32
CA LEU A 159 -4.70 -13.24 -17.78
C LEU A 159 -4.34 -14.72 -17.75
N ARG A 160 -5.20 -15.58 -17.18
CA ARG A 160 -5.02 -17.04 -17.17
C ARG A 160 -4.83 -17.63 -18.57
N ALA A 161 -5.66 -17.20 -19.52
CA ALA A 161 -5.59 -17.69 -20.90
C ALA A 161 -4.26 -17.31 -21.58
N SER A 162 -3.65 -16.18 -21.19
CA SER A 162 -2.40 -15.68 -21.77
C SER A 162 -1.12 -16.35 -21.24
N ILE A 163 -1.20 -17.15 -20.16
CA ILE A 163 -0.03 -17.77 -19.51
C ILE A 163 0.54 -18.90 -20.37
N ALA A 164 -0.32 -19.81 -20.85
CA ALA A 164 0.12 -21.02 -21.54
C ALA A 164 0.86 -20.75 -22.87
N SER A 165 0.58 -19.61 -23.50
CA SER A 165 1.22 -19.18 -24.75
C SER A 165 2.41 -18.23 -24.54
N GLU A 166 2.80 -17.94 -23.30
CA GLU A 166 3.91 -17.04 -23.01
C GLU A 166 5.26 -17.72 -23.24
N THR A 167 6.11 -17.06 -24.04
CA THR A 167 7.44 -17.57 -24.41
C THR A 167 8.57 -16.84 -23.69
N ASP A 168 8.33 -15.62 -23.20
CA ASP A 168 9.31 -14.82 -22.46
C ASP A 168 9.27 -15.21 -20.97
N ALA A 169 10.42 -15.62 -20.43
CA ALA A 169 10.52 -16.15 -19.07
C ALA A 169 10.21 -15.09 -17.99
N ASP A 170 10.64 -13.84 -18.18
CA ASP A 170 10.42 -12.78 -17.21
C ASP A 170 8.95 -12.36 -17.19
N ILE A 171 8.34 -12.27 -18.37
CA ILE A 171 6.90 -11.98 -18.50
C ILE A 171 6.06 -13.13 -17.94
N LEU A 172 6.47 -14.38 -18.15
CA LEU A 172 5.78 -15.55 -17.58
C LEU A 172 5.75 -15.49 -16.06
N ILE A 173 6.89 -15.26 -15.40
CA ILE A 173 6.97 -15.13 -13.93
C ILE A 173 6.01 -14.03 -13.45
N ARG A 174 5.99 -12.89 -14.13
CA ARG A 174 5.09 -11.78 -13.78
C ARG A 174 3.63 -12.13 -13.98
N LYS A 175 3.27 -12.81 -15.07
CA LYS A 175 1.90 -13.28 -15.33
C LYS A 175 1.43 -14.23 -14.26
N GLU A 176 2.23 -15.24 -13.93
CA GLU A 176 1.84 -16.23 -12.93
C GLU A 176 1.74 -15.63 -11.54
N ARG A 177 2.65 -14.71 -11.15
CA ARG A 177 2.53 -14.00 -9.88
C ARG A 177 1.24 -13.19 -9.82
N LEU A 178 0.95 -12.42 -10.86
CA LEU A 178 -0.23 -11.55 -10.90
C LEU A 178 -1.52 -12.36 -10.95
N GLU A 179 -1.51 -13.49 -11.65
CA GLU A 179 -2.63 -14.43 -11.68
C GLU A 179 -2.92 -15.00 -10.29
N ARG A 180 -1.89 -15.37 -9.52
CA ARG A 180 -2.06 -15.84 -8.13
C ARG A 180 -2.64 -14.74 -7.24
N LEU A 181 -2.07 -13.54 -7.28
CA LEU A 181 -2.59 -12.38 -6.53
C LEU A 181 -4.06 -12.09 -6.86
N MET A 182 -4.40 -12.07 -8.16
CA MET A 182 -5.78 -11.86 -8.59
C MET A 182 -6.70 -13.03 -8.24
N THR A 183 -6.20 -14.26 -8.21
CA THR A 183 -6.96 -15.44 -7.78
C THR A 183 -7.34 -15.31 -6.31
N MET A 184 -6.42 -14.90 -5.44
CA MET A 184 -6.69 -14.66 -4.02
C MET A 184 -7.82 -13.64 -3.82
N ALA A 185 -7.81 -12.56 -4.61
CA ALA A 185 -8.75 -11.46 -4.48
C ALA A 185 -10.12 -11.68 -5.16
N TYR A 186 -10.16 -12.31 -6.34
CA TYR A 186 -11.33 -12.25 -7.22
C TYR A 186 -11.89 -13.59 -7.70
N ASP A 187 -11.22 -14.73 -7.47
CA ASP A 187 -11.75 -16.02 -7.94
C ASP A 187 -13.07 -16.36 -7.23
N SER A 188 -14.06 -16.83 -7.98
CA SER A 188 -15.35 -17.23 -7.41
C SER A 188 -15.31 -18.58 -6.67
N VAL A 189 -14.25 -19.37 -6.86
CA VAL A 189 -14.10 -20.71 -6.29
C VAL A 189 -13.20 -20.65 -5.07
N GLU A 190 -13.80 -20.72 -3.89
CA GLU A 190 -13.14 -20.62 -2.59
C GLU A 190 -11.88 -21.52 -2.46
N PRO A 191 -11.91 -22.83 -2.78
CA PRO A 191 -10.71 -23.66 -2.68
C PRO A 191 -9.52 -23.17 -3.50
N ARG A 192 -9.76 -22.50 -4.65
CA ARG A 192 -8.66 -21.93 -5.45
C ARG A 192 -8.07 -20.69 -4.81
N ARG A 193 -8.91 -19.86 -4.17
CA ARG A 193 -8.43 -18.71 -3.40
C ARG A 193 -7.54 -19.16 -2.26
N VAL A 194 -8.01 -20.15 -1.47
CA VAL A 194 -7.24 -20.72 -0.36
C VAL A 194 -5.93 -21.32 -0.83
N ALA A 195 -5.93 -22.09 -1.92
CA ALA A 195 -4.71 -22.65 -2.50
C ALA A 195 -3.73 -21.56 -2.97
N ALA A 196 -4.20 -20.52 -3.66
CA ALA A 196 -3.37 -19.42 -4.12
C ALA A 196 -2.74 -18.65 -2.94
N ILE A 197 -3.49 -18.41 -1.86
CA ILE A 197 -2.98 -17.78 -0.64
C ILE A 197 -1.88 -18.66 -0.02
N ALA A 198 -2.13 -19.96 0.11
CA ALA A 198 -1.18 -20.91 0.70
C ALA A 198 0.11 -21.05 -0.11
N GLU A 199 0.02 -21.07 -1.45
CA GLU A 199 1.19 -21.11 -2.35
C GLU A 199 2.09 -19.88 -2.20
N MET A 200 1.50 -18.72 -1.86
CA MET A 200 2.23 -17.47 -1.63
C MET A 200 2.58 -17.24 -0.15
N SER A 201 2.43 -18.25 0.71
CA SER A 201 2.73 -18.12 2.14
C SER A 201 4.22 -17.83 2.37
N GLY A 202 4.50 -16.79 3.16
CA GLY A 202 5.87 -16.30 3.42
C GLY A 202 6.40 -15.31 2.38
N ASP A 203 5.62 -14.94 1.37
CA ASP A 203 6.01 -13.94 0.39
C ASP A 203 6.20 -12.55 1.05
N LEU A 204 7.36 -11.94 0.81
CA LEU A 204 7.73 -10.65 1.40
C LEU A 204 7.32 -9.43 0.54
N GLY A 205 6.64 -9.67 -0.59
CA GLY A 205 6.20 -8.66 -1.53
C GLY A 205 5.15 -7.72 -0.94
N VAL A 206 5.25 -6.43 -1.29
CA VAL A 206 4.29 -5.41 -0.87
C VAL A 206 2.93 -5.62 -1.54
N ASP A 207 2.93 -6.12 -2.78
CA ASP A 207 1.75 -6.49 -3.56
C ASP A 207 0.98 -7.66 -2.93
N PHE A 208 1.68 -8.64 -2.37
CA PHE A 208 1.06 -9.74 -1.63
C PHE A 208 0.31 -9.23 -0.39
N ARG A 209 0.96 -8.43 0.44
CA ARG A 209 0.32 -7.79 1.62
C ARG A 209 -0.84 -6.90 1.21
N ALA A 210 -0.67 -6.11 0.15
CA ALA A 210 -1.73 -5.26 -0.37
C ALA A 210 -2.95 -6.06 -0.83
N THR A 211 -2.75 -7.28 -1.32
CA THR A 211 -3.83 -8.20 -1.74
C THR A 211 -4.54 -8.84 -0.54
N LEU A 212 -3.81 -9.16 0.54
CA LEU A 212 -4.41 -9.71 1.77
C LEU A 212 -5.20 -8.67 2.59
N ASN A 213 -4.78 -7.40 2.57
CA ASN A 213 -5.38 -6.36 3.40
C ASN A 213 -6.92 -6.24 3.25
N PRO A 214 -7.50 -6.17 2.03
CA PRO A 214 -8.95 -6.13 1.86
C PRO A 214 -9.66 -7.40 2.39
N ILE A 215 -9.01 -8.57 2.30
CA ILE A 215 -9.56 -9.86 2.77
C ILE A 215 -9.66 -9.85 4.30
N LEU A 216 -8.64 -9.31 4.98
CA LEU A 216 -8.56 -9.23 6.44
C LEU A 216 -9.17 -7.95 7.02
N THR A 217 -9.83 -7.13 6.20
CA THR A 217 -10.50 -5.92 6.67
C THR A 217 -11.76 -6.30 7.44
N THR A 218 -11.92 -5.71 8.63
CA THR A 218 -13.09 -5.93 9.48
C THR A 218 -13.98 -4.69 9.58
N THR A 219 -15.26 -4.93 9.82
CA THR A 219 -16.25 -3.92 10.18
C THR A 219 -16.84 -4.25 11.54
N ARG A 220 -17.05 -3.21 12.36
CA ARG A 220 -17.66 -3.37 13.67
C ARG A 220 -19.17 -3.52 13.58
N VAL A 221 -19.69 -4.59 14.18
CA VAL A 221 -21.12 -4.89 14.26
C VAL A 221 -21.55 -4.95 15.72
N ILE A 222 -22.73 -4.39 16.00
CA ILE A 222 -23.38 -4.41 17.32
C ILE A 222 -24.57 -5.35 17.22
N SER A 223 -24.61 -6.38 18.05
CA SER A 223 -25.69 -7.37 18.05
C SER A 223 -25.97 -7.88 19.46
N GLN A 224 -27.19 -8.36 19.72
CA GLN A 224 -27.53 -8.97 21.02
C GLN A 224 -27.06 -10.44 21.07
N THR A 225 -26.98 -11.09 19.91
CA THR A 225 -26.48 -12.46 19.73
C THR A 225 -25.28 -12.47 18.80
N GLU A 226 -24.60 -13.60 18.71
CA GLU A 226 -23.55 -13.78 17.72
C GLU A 226 -24.11 -13.61 16.30
N PRO A 227 -23.47 -12.80 15.43
CA PRO A 227 -23.95 -12.57 14.07
C PRO A 227 -23.68 -13.81 13.20
N ASP A 228 -24.57 -14.05 12.23
CA ASP A 228 -24.35 -15.04 11.15
C ASP A 228 -23.40 -14.45 10.10
N ALA A 229 -22.13 -14.33 10.48
CA ALA A 229 -21.06 -13.76 9.67
C ALA A 229 -19.69 -14.30 10.11
N ASN A 230 -18.67 -14.05 9.31
CA ASN A 230 -17.30 -14.44 9.62
C ASN A 230 -16.70 -13.54 10.71
N VAL A 231 -16.84 -13.94 11.97
CA VAL A 231 -16.39 -13.16 13.13
C VAL A 231 -14.87 -13.25 13.27
N ALA A 232 -14.19 -12.10 13.25
CA ALA A 232 -12.77 -12.00 13.54
C ALA A 232 -12.50 -12.07 15.05
N GLN A 233 -13.26 -11.28 15.82
CA GLN A 233 -13.17 -11.27 17.27
C GLN A 233 -14.41 -10.66 17.93
N GLU A 234 -14.71 -11.10 19.15
CA GLU A 234 -15.64 -10.43 20.05
C GLU A 234 -14.90 -9.42 20.93
N LEU A 235 -15.46 -8.21 21.03
CA LEU A 235 -14.93 -7.12 21.83
C LEU A 235 -15.75 -6.92 23.09
N ILE A 236 -15.08 -7.05 24.23
CA ILE A 236 -15.69 -6.85 25.54
C ILE A 236 -15.69 -5.36 25.86
N ALA A 237 -16.87 -4.80 26.13
CA ALA A 237 -17.01 -3.41 26.54
C ALA A 237 -16.29 -3.17 27.89
N GLY A 238 -15.34 -2.23 27.90
CA GLY A 238 -14.47 -1.95 29.04
C GLY A 238 -13.09 -2.61 28.97
N SER A 239 -12.80 -3.38 27.93
CA SER A 239 -11.44 -3.87 27.64
C SER A 239 -10.53 -2.77 27.06
N ASP A 240 -9.24 -3.05 26.96
CA ASP A 240 -8.28 -2.17 26.29
C ASP A 240 -8.62 -1.96 24.81
N ALA A 241 -9.16 -2.99 24.15
CA ALA A 241 -9.57 -2.93 22.74
C ALA A 241 -10.86 -2.11 22.52
N LEU A 242 -11.76 -2.06 23.52
CA LEU A 242 -13.00 -1.30 23.44
C LEU A 242 -13.34 -0.69 24.79
N THR A 243 -12.91 0.56 25.00
CA THR A 243 -13.23 1.28 26.23
C THR A 243 -14.74 1.42 26.43
N ARG A 244 -15.17 1.49 27.69
CA ARG A 244 -16.58 1.66 28.08
C ARG A 244 -17.23 2.88 27.41
N ASN A 245 -16.52 4.00 27.33
CA ASN A 245 -17.03 5.22 26.71
C ASN A 245 -17.20 5.06 25.20
N SER A 246 -16.24 4.42 24.53
CA SER A 246 -16.31 4.13 23.10
C SER A 246 -17.44 3.15 22.77
N ALA A 247 -17.58 2.07 23.55
CA ALA A 247 -18.67 1.10 23.40
C ALA A 247 -20.04 1.79 23.50
N TYR A 248 -20.22 2.64 24.51
CA TYR A 248 -21.47 3.36 24.69
C TYR A 248 -21.73 4.36 23.56
N ALA A 249 -20.70 5.07 23.10
CA ALA A 249 -20.80 5.97 21.95
C ALA A 249 -21.24 5.23 20.68
N LEU A 250 -20.77 4.01 20.45
CA LEU A 250 -21.20 3.17 19.34
C LEU A 250 -22.69 2.79 19.45
N LEU A 251 -23.18 2.44 20.66
CA LEU A 251 -24.61 2.19 20.86
C LEU A 251 -25.45 3.41 20.55
N VAL A 252 -25.02 4.60 20.99
CA VAL A 252 -25.72 5.86 20.71
C VAL A 252 -25.74 6.16 19.22
N ALA A 253 -24.59 6.03 18.54
CA ALA A 253 -24.48 6.26 17.11
C ALA A 253 -25.36 5.30 16.29
N ALA A 254 -25.52 4.05 16.75
CA ALA A 254 -26.40 3.06 16.15
C ALA A 254 -27.89 3.22 16.55
N GLY A 255 -28.24 4.20 17.39
CA GLY A 255 -29.61 4.39 17.90
C GLY A 255 -30.06 3.35 18.93
N ASN A 256 -29.14 2.54 19.43
CA ASN A 256 -29.39 1.45 20.39
C ASN A 256 -29.32 1.89 21.86
N ALA A 257 -28.85 3.11 22.12
CA ALA A 257 -28.83 3.72 23.45
C ALA A 257 -29.13 5.23 23.38
N PRO A 258 -29.75 5.80 24.43
CA PRO A 258 -29.99 7.24 24.51
C PRO A 258 -28.69 8.05 24.58
N ALA A 259 -28.66 9.22 23.94
CA ALA A 259 -27.50 10.11 24.05
C ALA A 259 -27.40 10.72 25.45
N LYS A 260 -26.16 10.91 25.95
CA LYS A 260 -25.92 11.68 27.18
C LYS A 260 -26.40 13.12 26.99
N ILE A 261 -27.12 13.65 27.97
CA ILE A 261 -27.53 15.05 27.99
C ILE A 261 -26.27 15.92 28.07
N THR A 262 -26.07 16.79 27.07
CA THR A 262 -24.95 17.73 27.06
C THR A 262 -25.18 18.84 28.08
N ALA A 263 -24.10 19.47 28.56
CA ALA A 263 -24.22 20.61 29.48
C ALA A 263 -25.10 21.73 28.89
N ALA A 264 -24.97 22.01 27.59
CA ALA A 264 -25.81 22.99 26.90
C ALA A 264 -27.30 22.60 26.87
N ALA A 265 -27.61 21.31 26.63
CA ALA A 265 -29.00 20.83 26.66
C ALA A 265 -29.59 20.90 28.08
N ARG A 266 -28.82 20.51 29.10
CA ARG A 266 -29.20 20.68 30.51
C ARG A 266 -29.48 22.14 30.83
N ASP A 267 -28.58 23.03 30.43
CA ASP A 267 -28.67 24.46 30.74
C ASP A 267 -29.83 25.13 30.00
N ALA A 268 -30.15 24.71 28.78
CA ALA A 268 -31.34 25.15 28.06
C ALA A 268 -32.64 24.78 28.79
N VAL A 269 -32.74 23.56 29.33
CA VAL A 269 -33.89 23.12 30.14
C VAL A 269 -33.97 23.91 31.44
N LEU A 270 -32.83 24.15 32.12
CA LEU A 270 -32.79 24.98 33.32
C LEU A 270 -33.28 26.41 33.05
N MET A 271 -32.85 27.02 31.95
CA MET A 271 -33.29 28.37 31.54
C MET A 271 -34.78 28.42 31.20
N ALA A 272 -35.32 27.38 30.55
CA ALA A 272 -36.73 27.31 30.20
C ALA A 272 -37.66 27.19 31.41
N ASN A 273 -37.14 26.72 32.57
CA ASN A 273 -37.90 26.50 33.80
C ASN A 273 -37.58 27.54 34.89
N ILE A 274 -37.16 28.76 34.49
CA ILE A 274 -36.98 29.87 35.44
C ILE A 274 -38.32 30.50 35.76
N GLU A 275 -38.73 30.42 37.03
CA GLU A 275 -39.93 31.09 37.55
C GLU A 275 -39.52 31.97 38.73
N GLY A 276 -39.79 33.28 38.64
CA GLY A 276 -39.50 34.22 39.72
C GLY A 276 -38.01 34.27 40.16
N GLY A 277 -37.08 34.03 39.23
CA GLY A 277 -35.63 33.99 39.52
C GLY A 277 -35.15 32.71 40.22
N ARG A 278 -35.96 31.65 40.21
CA ARG A 278 -35.63 30.34 40.78
C ARG A 278 -35.89 29.22 39.77
N ILE A 279 -35.22 28.09 39.96
CA ILE A 279 -35.41 26.85 39.20
C ILE A 279 -35.60 25.72 40.20
N ALA A 280 -36.77 25.05 40.21
CA ALA A 280 -37.08 23.97 41.15
C ALA A 280 -36.72 24.27 42.62
N GLY A 281 -36.93 25.53 43.06
CA GLY A 281 -36.62 25.98 44.42
C GLY A 281 -35.20 26.52 44.62
N PHE A 282 -34.27 26.36 43.67
CA PHE A 282 -32.90 26.89 43.74
C PHE A 282 -32.82 28.32 43.17
N PRO A 283 -32.20 29.30 43.87
CA PRO A 283 -31.96 30.63 43.30
C PRO A 283 -30.99 30.56 42.12
N VAL A 284 -31.30 31.22 41.01
CA VAL A 284 -30.42 31.24 39.81
C VAL A 284 -29.01 31.76 40.15
N ALA A 285 -28.91 32.71 41.09
CA ALA A 285 -27.64 33.26 41.57
C ALA A 285 -26.69 32.22 42.20
N GLN A 286 -27.18 31.05 42.63
CA GLN A 286 -26.39 29.98 43.25
C GLN A 286 -25.97 28.88 42.27
N LEU A 287 -26.33 29.00 40.98
CA LEU A 287 -26.08 27.99 39.94
C LEU A 287 -24.80 28.25 39.12
N SER A 288 -23.80 28.90 39.71
CA SER A 288 -22.54 29.23 39.03
C SER A 288 -21.66 28.00 38.73
N THR A 289 -21.83 26.90 39.47
CA THR A 289 -21.06 25.66 39.29
C THR A 289 -21.87 24.57 38.57
N GLU A 290 -21.17 23.71 37.82
CA GLU A 290 -21.76 22.53 37.16
C GLU A 290 -22.54 21.64 38.15
N ALA A 291 -21.98 21.39 39.33
CA ALA A 291 -22.62 20.58 40.36
C ALA A 291 -23.89 21.23 40.96
N ALA A 292 -23.99 22.56 40.97
CA ALA A 292 -25.21 23.25 41.39
C ALA A 292 -26.30 23.15 40.31
N ARG A 293 -25.92 23.32 39.02
CA ARG A 293 -26.83 23.15 37.88
C ARG A 293 -27.36 21.73 37.77
N ASP A 294 -26.50 20.73 37.98
CA ASP A 294 -26.89 19.32 38.02
C ASP A 294 -27.93 19.02 39.10
N ARG A 295 -27.74 19.54 40.33
CA ARG A 295 -28.71 19.36 41.42
C ARG A 295 -30.06 20.03 41.13
N ALA A 296 -30.04 21.24 40.56
CA ALA A 296 -31.27 21.92 40.15
C ALA A 296 -31.98 21.15 39.02
N TYR A 297 -31.23 20.57 38.09
CA TYR A 297 -31.78 19.74 37.02
C TYR A 297 -32.39 18.45 37.59
N ASP A 298 -31.72 17.76 38.51
CA ASP A 298 -32.26 16.55 39.16
C ASP A 298 -33.55 16.83 39.95
N ALA A 299 -33.72 18.03 40.49
CA ALA A 299 -34.96 18.47 41.12
C ALA A 299 -36.10 18.70 40.11
N LEU A 300 -35.79 19.23 38.91
CA LEU A 300 -36.75 19.30 37.81
C LEU A 300 -37.17 17.90 37.34
N VAL A 301 -36.23 16.96 37.24
CA VAL A 301 -36.52 15.55 36.92
C VAL A 301 -37.48 14.94 37.95
N SER A 302 -37.22 15.16 39.24
CA SER A 302 -38.09 14.66 40.33
C SER A 302 -39.50 15.22 40.24
N SER A 303 -39.64 16.46 39.78
CA SER A 303 -40.92 17.14 39.56
C SER A 303 -41.54 16.85 38.19
N HIS A 304 -40.97 15.92 37.41
CA HIS A 304 -41.43 15.50 36.07
C HIS A 304 -41.39 16.63 35.02
N LEU A 305 -40.54 17.65 35.24
CA LEU A 305 -40.34 18.80 34.36
C LEU A 305 -39.10 18.68 33.45
N ALA A 306 -38.30 17.63 33.64
CA ALA A 306 -37.12 17.34 32.82
C ALA A 306 -36.91 15.83 32.66
N ALA A 307 -36.26 15.41 31.57
CA ALA A 307 -35.91 14.01 31.35
C ALA A 307 -34.74 13.59 32.29
N PRO A 308 -34.77 12.37 32.86
CA PRO A 308 -33.72 11.91 33.76
C PRO A 308 -32.35 11.91 33.08
N ARG A 309 -31.33 12.35 33.83
CA ARG A 309 -29.94 12.24 33.36
C ARG A 309 -29.52 10.79 33.42
N LEU A 310 -28.67 10.43 32.47
CA LEU A 310 -28.18 9.07 32.37
C LEU A 310 -27.18 8.75 33.48
N THR A 311 -27.45 7.72 34.28
CA THR A 311 -26.55 7.26 35.34
C THR A 311 -25.52 6.25 34.81
N GLN A 312 -24.47 5.96 35.58
CA GLN A 312 -23.54 4.88 35.22
C GLN A 312 -24.23 3.52 35.16
N ALA A 313 -25.23 3.27 36.02
CA ALA A 313 -26.01 2.05 35.99
C ALA A 313 -26.85 1.91 34.71
N ASP A 314 -27.36 3.02 34.16
CA ASP A 314 -28.07 3.01 32.87
C ASP A 314 -27.15 2.69 31.70
N ILE A 315 -25.90 3.19 31.76
CA ILE A 315 -24.85 2.86 30.79
C ILE A 315 -24.54 1.36 30.88
N ASP A 316 -24.34 0.82 32.08
CA ASP A 316 -24.08 -0.60 32.30
C ASP A 316 -25.23 -1.47 31.79
N ALA A 317 -26.46 -1.11 32.12
CA ALA A 317 -27.64 -1.85 31.66
C ALA A 317 -27.80 -1.79 30.14
N SER A 318 -27.36 -0.71 29.49
CA SER A 318 -27.34 -0.61 28.02
C SER A 318 -26.24 -1.48 27.42
N LEU A 319 -25.02 -1.41 27.96
CA LEU A 319 -23.89 -2.20 27.49
C LEU A 319 -24.09 -3.70 27.71
N ALA A 320 -24.75 -4.12 28.79
CA ALA A 320 -25.03 -5.53 29.08
C ALA A 320 -26.00 -6.19 28.09
N LYS A 321 -26.77 -5.40 27.33
CA LYS A 321 -27.73 -5.91 26.33
C LYS A 321 -27.09 -6.23 24.98
N PHE A 322 -25.93 -5.67 24.70
CA PHE A 322 -25.31 -5.73 23.38
C PHE A 322 -23.90 -6.28 23.46
N ARG A 323 -23.55 -7.06 22.45
CA ARG A 323 -22.22 -7.59 22.18
C ARG A 323 -21.65 -6.86 20.97
N PHE A 324 -20.34 -6.72 20.94
CA PHE A 324 -19.61 -6.00 19.89
C PHE A 324 -18.71 -7.00 19.20
N PHE A 325 -18.79 -7.07 17.88
CA PHE A 325 -17.98 -7.99 17.09
C PHE A 325 -17.25 -7.21 16.01
N ASP A 326 -15.99 -7.55 15.77
CA ASP A 326 -15.35 -7.24 14.51
C ASP A 326 -15.59 -8.41 13.57
N VAL A 327 -16.19 -8.14 12.42
CA VAL A 327 -16.60 -9.13 11.43
C VAL A 327 -15.81 -8.86 10.15
N TYR A 328 -15.23 -9.90 9.56
CA TYR A 328 -14.54 -9.78 8.27
C TYR A 328 -15.52 -9.36 7.18
N ASN A 329 -15.06 -8.48 6.28
CA ASN A 329 -15.80 -8.18 5.06
C ASN A 329 -15.82 -9.39 4.10
N GLU A 330 -14.82 -10.27 4.20
CA GLU A 330 -14.80 -11.57 3.53
C GLU A 330 -15.67 -12.58 4.29
N ASN A 331 -16.64 -13.16 3.59
CA ASN A 331 -17.60 -14.09 4.18
C ASN A 331 -17.00 -15.49 4.42
N SER A 332 -16.00 -15.89 3.63
CA SER A 332 -15.39 -17.21 3.77
C SER A 332 -14.37 -17.25 4.89
N GLN A 333 -14.69 -18.02 5.95
CA GLN A 333 -13.76 -18.28 7.05
C GLN A 333 -12.49 -18.99 6.56
N ALA A 334 -12.59 -19.91 5.61
CA ALA A 334 -11.43 -20.63 5.09
C ALA A 334 -10.44 -19.69 4.38
N VAL A 335 -10.96 -18.68 3.67
CA VAL A 335 -10.13 -17.67 3.00
C VAL A 335 -9.45 -16.75 4.02
N THR A 336 -10.18 -16.28 5.04
CA THR A 336 -9.59 -15.40 6.05
C THR A 336 -8.55 -16.12 6.90
N THR A 337 -8.80 -17.37 7.30
CA THR A 337 -7.81 -18.18 8.04
C THR A 337 -6.54 -18.42 7.19
N ALA A 338 -6.69 -18.77 5.92
CA ALA A 338 -5.53 -18.92 5.03
C ALA A 338 -4.73 -17.61 4.89
N ALA A 339 -5.43 -16.46 4.82
CA ALA A 339 -4.81 -15.15 4.74
C ALA A 339 -4.07 -14.76 6.03
N GLU A 340 -4.64 -15.03 7.20
CA GLU A 340 -4.00 -14.83 8.51
C GLU A 340 -2.73 -15.68 8.62
N ASP A 341 -2.83 -16.98 8.30
CA ASP A 341 -1.69 -17.91 8.35
C ASP A 341 -0.55 -17.48 7.42
N ALA A 342 -0.89 -17.04 6.20
CA ALA A 342 0.10 -16.60 5.22
C ALA A 342 0.75 -15.26 5.60
N LEU A 343 0.00 -14.35 6.23
CA LEU A 343 0.55 -13.12 6.78
C LEU A 343 1.49 -13.42 7.96
N ALA A 344 1.08 -14.30 8.89
CA ALA A 344 1.90 -14.72 10.02
C ALA A 344 3.20 -15.40 9.59
N ALA A 345 3.17 -16.22 8.53
CA ALA A 345 4.37 -16.81 7.94
C ALA A 345 5.32 -15.73 7.38
N SER A 346 4.77 -14.71 6.73
CA SER A 346 5.55 -13.58 6.20
C SER A 346 6.18 -12.74 7.30
N GLU A 347 5.42 -12.45 8.38
CA GLU A 347 5.94 -11.75 9.56
C GLU A 347 7.04 -12.55 10.27
N THR A 348 6.87 -13.87 10.37
CA THR A 348 7.90 -14.77 10.92
C THR A 348 9.18 -14.71 10.10
N HIS A 349 9.09 -14.74 8.77
CA HIS A 349 10.26 -14.64 7.91
C HIS A 349 10.96 -13.29 8.06
N VAL A 350 10.21 -12.18 8.14
CA VAL A 350 10.77 -10.85 8.43
C VAL A 350 11.45 -10.82 9.81
N ALA A 351 10.80 -11.37 10.84
CA ALA A 351 11.35 -11.39 12.19
C ALA A 351 12.66 -12.19 12.26
N ILE A 352 12.75 -13.31 11.54
CA ILE A 352 13.98 -14.11 11.44
C ILE A 352 15.09 -13.30 10.76
N SER A 353 14.80 -12.64 9.64
CA SER A 353 15.78 -11.78 8.95
C SER A 353 16.26 -10.64 9.85
N GLN A 354 15.35 -9.95 10.54
CA GLN A 354 15.70 -8.87 11.47
C GLN A 354 16.52 -9.38 12.66
N ALA A 355 16.21 -10.56 13.19
CA ALA A 355 16.98 -11.17 14.27
C ALA A 355 18.40 -11.53 13.82
N ALA A 356 18.56 -12.01 12.57
CA ALA A 356 19.86 -12.29 11.99
C ALA A 356 20.68 -11.00 11.81
N ASP A 357 20.08 -9.95 11.25
CA ASP A 357 20.73 -8.63 11.08
C ASP A 357 21.17 -8.05 12.43
N LEU A 358 20.25 -8.01 13.42
CA LEU A 358 20.56 -7.54 14.76
C LEU A 358 21.66 -8.38 15.45
N GLY A 359 21.66 -9.69 15.22
CA GLY A 359 22.69 -10.59 15.72
C GLY A 359 24.07 -10.30 15.13
N LEU A 360 24.15 -10.05 13.82
CA LEU A 360 25.39 -9.68 13.14
C LEU A 360 25.87 -8.30 13.60
N ASP A 361 24.97 -7.33 13.75
CA ASP A 361 25.28 -6.00 14.28
C ASP A 361 25.83 -6.07 15.71
N ALA A 362 25.18 -6.85 16.57
CA ALA A 362 25.62 -7.07 17.95
C ALA A 362 27.00 -7.75 17.98
N LEU A 363 27.24 -8.75 17.13
CA LEU A 363 28.53 -9.44 17.04
C LEU A 363 29.65 -8.51 16.55
N SER A 364 29.34 -7.68 15.55
CA SER A 364 30.27 -6.68 15.01
C SER A 364 30.66 -5.66 16.09
N LEU A 365 29.66 -5.08 16.76
CA LEU A 365 29.89 -4.10 17.83
C LEU A 365 30.64 -4.72 19.03
N ALA A 366 30.26 -5.94 19.43
CA ALA A 366 30.96 -6.68 20.48
C ALA A 366 32.42 -6.96 20.10
N SER A 367 32.70 -7.30 18.85
CA SER A 367 34.07 -7.53 18.36
C SER A 367 34.92 -6.26 18.40
N ILE A 368 34.35 -5.11 18.05
CA ILE A 368 35.03 -3.81 18.15
C ILE A 368 35.34 -3.48 19.61
N TYR A 369 34.36 -3.62 20.51
CA TYR A 369 34.57 -3.38 21.95
C TYR A 369 35.57 -4.37 22.56
N PHE A 370 35.53 -5.62 22.14
CA PHE A 370 36.49 -6.64 22.57
C PHE A 370 37.91 -6.30 22.13
N LEU A 371 38.11 -5.92 20.86
CA LEU A 371 39.41 -5.51 20.35
C LEU A 371 39.95 -4.26 21.08
N ALA A 372 39.08 -3.27 21.33
CA ALA A 372 39.42 -2.08 22.09
C ALA A 372 39.81 -2.40 23.55
N ALA A 373 39.04 -3.28 24.21
CA ALA A 373 39.27 -3.72 25.59
C ALA A 373 40.56 -4.54 25.73
N ILE A 374 40.87 -5.43 24.77
CA ILE A 374 42.15 -6.16 24.76
C ILE A 374 43.33 -5.19 24.72
N GLY A 375 43.26 -4.14 23.92
CA GLY A 375 44.33 -3.12 23.87
C GLY A 375 44.59 -2.46 25.23
N LEU A 376 43.51 -2.15 25.97
CA LEU A 376 43.62 -1.63 27.33
C LEU A 376 44.19 -2.69 28.30
N ALA A 377 43.74 -3.93 28.21
CA ALA A 377 44.21 -5.02 29.07
C ALA A 377 45.72 -5.30 28.88
N ILE A 378 46.21 -5.30 27.64
CA ILE A 378 47.63 -5.52 27.33
C ILE A 378 48.48 -4.35 27.84
N THR A 379 48.05 -3.10 27.59
CA THR A 379 48.80 -1.92 28.02
C THR A 379 48.90 -1.83 29.54
N PHE A 380 47.79 -2.05 30.25
CA PHE A 380 47.80 -2.10 31.72
C PHE A 380 48.62 -3.29 32.25
N GLY A 381 48.45 -4.48 31.67
CA GLY A 381 49.09 -5.71 32.14
C GLY A 381 50.62 -5.70 32.04
N VAL A 382 51.19 -5.03 31.04
CA VAL A 382 52.65 -4.94 30.85
C VAL A 382 53.26 -3.76 31.61
N MET A 383 52.59 -2.59 31.64
CA MET A 383 53.18 -1.37 32.22
C MET A 383 52.82 -1.17 33.70
N GLY A 384 51.79 -1.84 34.23
CA GLY A 384 51.33 -1.65 35.62
C GLY A 384 50.72 -0.27 35.90
N VAL A 385 50.40 0.49 34.85
CA VAL A 385 49.88 1.86 34.90
C VAL A 385 48.62 1.96 34.05
N ILE A 386 47.59 2.65 34.56
CA ILE A 386 46.34 2.87 33.84
C ILE A 386 46.49 4.08 32.91
N ASN A 387 46.31 3.88 31.61
CA ASN A 387 46.31 4.95 30.60
C ASN A 387 44.88 5.37 30.24
N MET A 388 44.45 6.55 30.70
CA MET A 388 43.11 7.08 30.41
C MET A 388 42.99 7.70 29.01
N ALA A 389 44.09 7.89 28.28
CA ALA A 389 44.09 8.41 26.91
C ALA A 389 43.90 7.33 25.84
N HIS A 390 43.76 6.06 26.21
CA HIS A 390 43.68 4.93 25.26
C HIS A 390 42.58 5.11 24.19
N GLY A 391 41.40 5.60 24.57
CA GLY A 391 40.31 5.89 23.62
C GLY A 391 40.70 6.91 22.55
N GLU A 392 41.56 7.88 22.88
CA GLU A 392 42.03 8.90 21.96
C GLU A 392 43.03 8.35 20.93
N PHE A 393 43.75 7.28 21.27
CA PHE A 393 44.59 6.56 20.30
C PHE A 393 43.74 5.80 19.28
N ILE A 394 42.63 5.19 19.73
CA ILE A 394 41.66 4.56 18.82
C ILE A 394 41.06 5.62 17.89
N MET A 395 40.67 6.77 18.46
CA MET A 395 40.16 7.91 17.71
C MET A 395 41.18 8.40 16.65
N MET A 396 42.46 8.55 17.02
CA MET A 396 43.52 8.97 16.10
C MET A 396 43.72 7.98 14.94
N GLY A 397 43.63 6.68 15.21
CA GLY A 397 43.63 5.65 14.16
C GLY A 397 42.45 5.79 13.19
N ALA A 398 41.25 6.00 13.71
CA ALA A 398 40.05 6.23 12.90
C ALA A 398 40.15 7.49 12.03
N TYR A 399 40.60 8.62 12.60
CA TYR A 399 40.82 9.84 11.83
C TYR A 399 41.93 9.70 10.78
N THR A 400 42.95 8.89 11.03
CA THR A 400 43.97 8.60 10.01
C THR A 400 43.33 7.93 8.79
N GLY A 401 42.41 6.98 9.00
CA GLY A 401 41.63 6.39 7.90
C GLY A 401 40.77 7.40 7.15
N TYR A 402 40.07 8.28 7.89
CA TYR A 402 39.29 9.36 7.29
C TYR A 402 40.15 10.29 6.41
N VAL A 403 41.31 10.72 6.91
CA VAL A 403 42.24 11.58 6.17
C VAL A 403 42.75 10.86 4.93
N VAL A 404 43.14 9.59 5.02
CA VAL A 404 43.61 8.81 3.85
C VAL A 404 42.52 8.71 2.79
N GLN A 405 41.26 8.51 3.19
CA GLN A 405 40.12 8.44 2.27
C GLN A 405 39.88 9.76 1.53
N MET A 406 40.23 10.90 2.13
CA MET A 406 40.15 12.21 1.47
C MET A 406 41.15 12.34 0.31
N PHE A 407 42.32 11.69 0.39
CA PHE A 407 43.36 11.75 -0.64
C PHE A 407 43.34 10.57 -1.61
N VAL A 408 42.76 9.43 -1.23
CA VAL A 408 42.65 8.22 -2.04
C VAL A 408 41.17 7.88 -2.26
N PRO A 409 40.59 8.27 -3.41
CA PRO A 409 39.15 8.06 -3.67
C PRO A 409 38.76 6.58 -3.78
N ASN A 410 39.69 5.71 -4.18
CA ASN A 410 39.42 4.28 -4.30
C ASN A 410 39.34 3.62 -2.92
N HIS A 411 38.13 3.19 -2.52
CA HIS A 411 37.84 2.57 -1.22
C HIS A 411 38.68 1.33 -0.90
N THR A 412 39.06 0.52 -1.90
CA THR A 412 39.89 -0.66 -1.64
C THR A 412 41.34 -0.27 -1.40
N ALA A 413 41.87 0.69 -2.16
CA ALA A 413 43.24 1.17 -2.01
C ALA A 413 43.42 2.01 -0.74
N SER A 414 42.40 2.78 -0.36
CA SER A 414 42.43 3.61 0.85
C SER A 414 42.56 2.75 2.11
N ILE A 415 41.82 1.65 2.23
CA ILE A 415 41.90 0.74 3.40
C ILE A 415 43.31 0.13 3.51
N LEU A 416 43.89 -0.33 2.40
CA LEU A 416 45.23 -0.93 2.37
C LEU A 416 46.33 0.04 2.82
N ILE A 417 46.15 1.34 2.60
CA ILE A 417 47.08 2.39 3.00
C ILE A 417 46.77 2.89 4.42
N ALA A 418 45.48 3.05 4.74
CA ALA A 418 45.00 3.58 6.00
C ALA A 418 45.39 2.71 7.18
N VAL A 419 45.30 1.38 7.05
CA VAL A 419 45.61 0.47 8.17
C VAL A 419 47.08 0.59 8.60
N PRO A 420 48.10 0.40 7.72
CA PRO A 420 49.50 0.61 8.10
C PRO A 420 49.79 2.01 8.61
N LEU A 421 49.19 3.05 7.99
CA LEU A 421 49.43 4.42 8.40
C LEU A 421 48.83 4.73 9.77
N ALA A 422 47.63 4.21 10.08
CA ALA A 422 47.01 4.36 11.39
C ALA A 422 47.89 3.72 12.48
N PHE A 423 48.47 2.54 12.24
CA PHE A 423 49.46 1.94 13.14
C PHE A 423 50.70 2.82 13.30
N ALA A 424 51.25 3.36 12.21
CA ALA A 424 52.44 4.20 12.26
C ALA A 424 52.19 5.50 13.06
N VAL A 425 51.06 6.16 12.82
CA VAL A 425 50.67 7.42 13.48
C VAL A 425 50.41 7.18 14.97
N THR A 426 49.60 6.17 15.31
CA THR A 426 49.30 5.84 16.72
C THR A 426 50.52 5.35 17.47
N PHE A 427 51.43 4.58 16.83
CA PHE A 427 52.70 4.20 17.42
C PHE A 427 53.60 5.41 17.70
N ALA A 428 53.72 6.33 16.75
CA ALA A 428 54.50 7.55 16.93
C ALA A 428 53.95 8.41 18.09
N ALA A 429 52.63 8.57 18.16
CA ALA A 429 51.96 9.27 19.25
C ALA A 429 52.17 8.55 20.61
N GLY A 430 52.13 7.21 20.62
CA GLY A 430 52.37 6.41 21.81
C GLY A 430 53.80 6.55 22.34
N VAL A 431 54.80 6.51 21.44
CA VAL A 431 56.21 6.76 21.79
C VAL A 431 56.41 8.17 22.32
N ALA A 432 55.73 9.17 21.75
CA ALA A 432 55.78 10.54 22.25
C ALA A 432 55.21 10.64 23.67
N LEU A 433 54.04 10.05 23.92
CA LEU A 433 53.42 10.00 25.25
C LEU A 433 54.33 9.31 26.28
N GLU A 434 54.92 8.18 25.90
CA GLU A 434 55.82 7.41 26.73
C GLU A 434 57.05 8.23 27.14
N ARG A 435 57.75 8.81 26.15
CA ARG A 435 59.01 9.54 26.41
C ARG A 435 58.82 10.86 27.13
N LEU A 436 57.71 11.56 26.87
CA LEU A 436 57.46 12.90 27.39
C LEU A 436 56.72 12.92 28.72
N VAL A 437 55.84 11.94 28.98
CA VAL A 437 54.96 11.96 30.16
C VAL A 437 55.19 10.73 31.03
N VAL A 438 54.90 9.54 30.50
CA VAL A 438 54.79 8.31 31.32
C VAL A 438 56.12 7.92 31.96
N ARG A 439 57.24 8.03 31.23
CA ARG A 439 58.57 7.65 31.74
C ARG A 439 58.99 8.40 33.01
N TRP A 440 58.51 9.62 33.19
CA TRP A 440 58.83 10.45 34.36
C TRP A 440 57.97 10.13 35.59
N LEU A 441 56.88 9.38 35.41
CA LEU A 441 55.83 9.17 36.42
C LEU A 441 55.62 7.69 36.80
N TYR A 442 56.42 6.75 36.27
CA TYR A 442 56.27 5.30 36.51
C TYR A 442 56.10 4.88 37.99
N HIS A 443 56.76 5.58 38.91
CA HIS A 443 56.74 5.24 40.34
C HIS A 443 55.56 5.87 41.10
N ARG A 444 54.64 6.55 40.39
CA ARG A 444 53.56 7.35 40.98
C ARG A 444 52.22 7.09 40.25
N PRO A 445 51.55 5.95 40.50
CA PRO A 445 50.42 5.48 39.70
C PRO A 445 49.22 6.44 39.65
N LEU A 446 48.91 7.13 40.75
CA LEU A 446 47.84 8.13 40.79
C LEU A 446 48.15 9.38 39.95
N GLU A 447 49.42 9.79 39.91
CA GLU A 447 49.85 10.95 39.12
C GLU A 447 49.84 10.62 37.62
N THR A 448 50.19 9.39 37.24
CA THR A 448 50.12 8.96 35.83
C THR A 448 48.69 8.86 35.31
N LEU A 449 47.74 8.45 36.15
CA LEU A 449 46.31 8.50 35.85
C LEU A 449 45.85 9.93 35.53
N LEU A 450 46.19 10.90 36.38
CA LEU A 450 45.82 12.30 36.19
C LEU A 450 46.50 12.89 34.94
N ALA A 451 47.77 12.56 34.72
CA ALA A 451 48.53 13.03 33.57
C ALA A 451 47.95 12.50 32.24
N THR A 452 47.64 11.20 32.17
CA THR A 452 47.03 10.60 30.97
C THR A 452 45.60 11.08 30.74
N PHE A 453 44.84 11.41 31.79
CA PHE A 453 43.56 12.09 31.64
C PHE A 453 43.71 13.51 31.05
N GLY A 454 44.68 14.29 31.52
CA GLY A 454 44.99 15.61 30.95
C GLY A 454 45.40 15.53 29.48
N VAL A 455 46.20 14.53 29.11
CA VAL A 455 46.54 14.26 27.70
C VAL A 455 45.30 13.88 26.89
N SER A 456 44.40 13.07 27.45
CA SER A 456 43.14 12.70 26.79
C SER A 456 42.34 13.93 26.40
N ILE A 457 42.12 14.86 27.33
CA ILE A 457 41.41 16.13 27.06
C ILE A 457 42.14 16.95 25.99
N ALA A 458 43.47 17.03 26.05
CA ALA A 458 44.26 17.76 25.06
C ALA A 458 44.11 17.17 23.65
N LEU A 459 44.13 15.84 23.52
CA LEU A 459 43.94 15.14 22.25
C LEU A 459 42.52 15.30 21.71
N GLN A 460 41.50 15.21 22.56
CA GLN A 460 40.10 15.49 22.17
C GLN A 460 39.95 16.91 21.62
N GLN A 461 40.54 17.90 22.31
CA GLN A 461 40.45 19.28 21.89
C GLN A 461 41.22 19.53 20.59
N LEU A 462 42.38 18.89 20.43
CA LEU A 462 43.15 18.96 19.19
C LEU A 462 42.34 18.39 18.01
N ALA A 463 41.72 17.22 18.18
CA ALA A 463 40.87 16.62 17.17
C ALA A 463 39.69 17.53 16.81
N LYS A 464 38.99 18.08 17.80
CA LYS A 464 37.90 19.05 17.58
C LYS A 464 38.36 20.31 16.85
N ASN A 465 39.56 20.80 17.11
CA ASN A 465 40.10 21.98 16.43
C ASN A 465 40.47 21.69 14.95
N ILE A 466 40.96 20.48 14.65
CA ILE A 466 41.38 20.09 13.30
C ILE A 466 40.18 19.67 12.44
N PHE A 467 39.26 18.89 13.01
CA PHE A 467 38.15 18.27 12.28
C PHE A 467 36.80 18.97 12.51
N GLY A 468 36.73 19.95 13.41
CA GLY A 468 35.52 20.71 13.74
C GLY A 468 34.70 20.09 14.88
N THR A 469 33.74 20.87 15.41
CA THR A 469 32.83 20.44 16.49
C THR A 469 31.50 19.88 15.98
N GLN A 470 31.37 19.63 14.68
CA GLN A 470 30.17 19.03 14.10
C GLN A 470 30.35 17.52 14.00
N ALA A 471 30.16 16.85 15.14
CA ALA A 471 29.81 15.43 15.25
C ALA A 471 28.67 15.32 16.26
#